data_AF-A0A4R7B851-F1
#
_entry.id   AF-A0A4R7B851-F1
#
_cell.length_a   1.000
_cell.length_b   1.000
_cell.length_c   1.000
_cell.angle_alpha   90.00
_cell.angle_beta   90.00
_cell.angle_gamma   90.00
#
_symmetry.space_group_name_H-M   'P 1'
#
loop_
_entity.id
_entity.type
_entity.pdbx_description
1 polymer ?
#
loop_
_entity_poly.entity_id
_entity_poly.type
_entity_poly.pdbx_seq_one_letter_code
_entity_poly.pdbx_strand_id
1 'polypeptide(L)' 'MMMKISQLRPGFRVDEHHDDGQVTSFEVTQVRELGRKVEVTFRSMLGLESAVYMADAYLNARQ' A
#
# COMPACT_ATOMS: atom_id res chain seq x y z
N MET A 1 -0.65 -6.09 -9.91
CA MET A 1 -0.48 -7.54 -9.63
C MET A 1 -0.84 -7.76 -8.18
N MET A 2 -1.52 -8.85 -7.82
CA MET A 2 -1.84 -9.10 -6.42
C MET A 2 -0.56 -9.45 -5.65
N MET A 3 -0.24 -8.68 -4.62
CA MET A 3 1.00 -8.81 -3.82
C MET A 3 0.66 -8.91 -2.35
N LYS A 4 1.43 -9.70 -1.59
CA LYS A 4 1.32 -9.71 -0.14
C LYS A 4 1.84 -8.38 0.42
N ILE A 5 1.15 -7.87 1.43
CA ILE A 5 1.57 -6.69 2.20
C ILE A 5 3.01 -6.83 2.67
N SER A 6 3.41 -8.00 3.19
CA SER A 6 4.77 -8.25 3.69
C SER A 6 5.86 -8.22 2.62
N GLN A 7 5.49 -8.17 1.33
CA GLN A 7 6.43 -8.08 0.22
C GLN A 7 6.59 -6.65 -0.32
N LEU A 8 5.79 -5.69 0.17
CA LEU A 8 5.89 -4.30 -0.22
C LEU A 8 7.23 -3.69 0.19
N ARG A 9 7.71 -2.78 -0.65
CA ARG A 9 8.91 -1.98 -0.40
C ARG A 9 8.65 -0.53 -0.82
N PRO A 10 9.41 0.43 -0.26
CA PRO A 10 9.41 1.79 -0.78
C PRO A 10 9.63 1.84 -2.30
N GLY A 11 8.89 2.72 -2.98
CA GLY A 11 8.89 2.87 -4.44
C GLY A 11 7.80 2.08 -5.16
N PHE A 12 7.10 1.16 -4.48
CA PHE A 12 5.95 0.47 -5.07
C PHE A 12 4.77 1.44 -5.22
N ARG A 13 3.96 1.24 -6.27
CA ARG A 13 2.71 1.96 -6.50
C ARG A 13 1.52 1.04 -6.26
N VAL A 14 0.59 1.50 -5.43
CA VAL A 14 -0.68 0.82 -5.13
C VAL A 14 -1.79 1.57 -5.84
N ASP A 15 -2.62 0.85 -6.58
CA ASP A 15 -3.75 1.43 -7.31
C ASP A 15 -5.05 0.99 -6.63
N GLU A 16 -5.79 1.95 -6.10
CA GLU A 16 -7.13 1.76 -5.53
C GLU A 16 -8.17 2.08 -6.60
N HIS A 17 -9.05 1.13 -6.87
CA HIS A 17 -10.14 1.28 -7.82
C HIS A 17 -11.42 1.59 -7.05
N HIS A 18 -12.01 2.75 -7.32
CA HIS A 18 -13.28 3.16 -6.74
C HIS A 18 -14.45 2.66 -7.60
N ASP A 19 -15.64 2.54 -7.00
CA ASP A 19 -16.85 2.03 -7.67
C ASP A 19 -17.32 2.92 -8.84
N ASP A 20 -16.92 4.19 -8.86
CA ASP A 20 -17.17 5.15 -9.94
C ASP A 20 -16.19 5.00 -11.12
N GLY A 21 -15.29 4.03 -11.07
CA GLY A 21 -14.27 3.76 -12.09
C GLY A 21 -13.03 4.65 -11.97
N GLN A 22 -12.94 5.53 -10.97
CA GLN A 22 -11.72 6.28 -10.71
C GLN A 22 -10.64 5.39 -10.13
N VAL A 23 -9.38 5.69 -10.47
CA VAL A 23 -8.21 4.99 -9.94
C VAL A 23 -7.33 5.98 -9.21
N THR A 24 -7.14 5.76 -7.92
CA THR A 24 -6.20 6.55 -7.11
C THR A 24 -4.90 5.77 -6.96
N SER A 25 -3.79 6.38 -7.37
CA SER A 25 -2.45 5.80 -7.23
C SER A 25 -1.73 6.37 -6.01
N PHE A 26 -1.17 5.47 -5.20
CA PHE A 26 -0.39 5.79 -4.00
C PHE A 26 1.03 5.25 -4.13
N GLU A 27 2.03 6.04 -3.77
CA GLU A 27 3.42 5.57 -3.69
C GLU A 27 3.73 5.11 -2.26
N VAL A 28 4.24 3.89 -2.10
CA VAL A 28 4.74 3.40 -0.81
C VAL A 28 6.05 4.11 -0.51
N THR A 29 6.10 4.86 0.59
CA THR A 29 7.31 5.56 1.04
C THR A 29 8.00 4.87 2.20
N GLN A 30 7.27 4.11 3.01
CA GLN A 30 7.82 3.38 4.16
C GLN A 30 7.03 2.10 4.43
N VAL A 31 7.72 1.05 4.88
CA VAL A 31 7.11 -0.20 5.35
C VAL A 31 7.77 -0.56 6.68
N ARG A 32 6.97 -0.81 7.71
CA ARG A 32 7.43 -1.17 9.06
C ARG A 32 6.74 -2.45 9.53
N GLU A 33 7.53 -3.47 9.86
CA GLU A 33 7.01 -4.72 10.43
C GLU A 33 6.69 -4.54 11.92
N LEU A 34 5.49 -4.99 12.32
CA LEU A 34 4.93 -4.90 13.66
C LEU A 34 4.42 -6.29 14.10
N GLY A 35 5.32 -7.28 14.09
CA GLY A 35 4.99 -8.68 14.38
C GLY A 35 4.10 -9.29 13.28
N ARG A 36 2.84 -9.62 13.62
CA ARG A 36 1.87 -10.15 12.63
C ARG A 36 1.23 -9.08 11.76
N LYS A 37 1.57 -7.81 11.99
CA LYS A 37 1.05 -6.66 11.26
C LYS A 37 2.19 -5.97 10.53
N VAL A 38 1.82 -5.20 9.51
CA VAL A 38 2.74 -4.32 8.77
C VAL A 38 2.07 -2.97 8.67
N GLU A 39 2.78 -1.93 9.06
CA GLU A 39 2.39 -0.55 8.80
C GLU A 39 3.03 -0.08 7.51
N VAL A 40 2.21 0.47 6.61
CA VAL A 40 2.65 1.00 5.32
C VAL A 40 2.31 2.48 5.28
N THR A 41 3.29 3.32 4.94
CA THR A 41 3.10 4.75 4.68
C THR A 41 3.04 4.98 3.18
N PHE A 42 2.02 5.71 2.77
CA PHE A 42 1.71 6.05 1.39
C PHE A 42 1.85 7.55 1.15
N ARG A 43 2.25 7.92 -0.05
CA ARG A 43 2.22 9.29 -0.57
C ARG A 43 1.16 9.41 -1.67
N SER A 44 0.33 10.42 -1.52
CA SER A 44 -0.65 10.87 -2.52
C SER A 44 -0.52 12.38 -2.76
N MET A 45 -1.39 12.93 -3.62
CA MET A 45 -1.50 14.39 -3.78
C MET A 45 -1.94 15.11 -2.50
N LEU A 46 -2.62 14.42 -1.58
CA LEU A 46 -3.14 15.01 -0.34
C LEU A 46 -2.12 14.98 0.80
N GLY A 47 -1.00 14.27 0.64
CA GLY A 47 0.06 14.17 1.63
C GLY A 47 0.52 12.74 1.88
N LEU A 48 0.97 12.50 3.12
CA LEU A 48 1.38 11.20 3.60
C LEU A 48 0.32 10.63 4.56
N GLU A 49 0.01 9.34 4.40
CA GLU A 49 -0.90 8.62 5.29
C GLU A 49 -0.34 7.23 5.59
N SER A 50 -0.61 6.70 6.79
CA SER A 50 -0.18 5.36 7.19
C SER A 50 -1.38 4.47 7.49
N ALA A 51 -1.32 3.21 7.02
CA ALA A 51 -2.30 2.19 7.34
C ALA A 51 -1.63 0.91 7.84
N VAL A 52 -2.33 0.18 8.72
CA VAL A 52 -1.84 -1.06 9.33
C VAL A 52 -2.65 -2.24 8.82
N TYR A 53 -1.95 -3.22 8.28
CA TYR A 53 -2.52 -4.43 7.71
C TYR A 53 -2.01 -5.67 8.43
N MET A 54 -2.71 -6.79 8.29
CA MET A 54 -2.14 -8.10 8.60
C MET A 54 -1.04 -8.44 7.59
N ALA A 55 0.04 -9.08 8.03
CA ALA A 55 1.18 -9.39 7.17
C ALA A 55 0.84 -10.33 6.00
N ASP A 56 -0.21 -11.13 6.14
CA ASP A 56 -0.73 -12.05 5.13
C ASP A 56 -1.83 -11.45 4.25
N ALA A 57 -2.19 -10.18 4.45
CA ALA A 57 -3.11 -9.48 3.56
C ALA A 57 -2.48 -9.22 2.18
N TYR A 58 -3.34 -9.00 1.20
CA TYR A 58 -2.93 -8.75 -0.18
C TYR A 58 -3.52 -7.45 -0.70
N LEU A 59 -2.83 -6.85 -1.67
CA LEU A 59 -3.25 -5.64 -2.37
C LEU A 59 -2.74 -5.63 -3.81
N ASN A 60 -3.35 -4.78 -4.62
CA ASN A 60 -2.91 -4.58 -6.00
C ASN A 60 -1.76 -3.57 -6.04
N ALA A 61 -0.54 -4.07 -6.22
CA ALA A 61 0.65 -3.24 -6.36
C ALA A 61 1.41 -3.53 -7.65
N ARG A 62 2.22 -2.56 -8.05
CA ARG A 62 3.22 -2.65 -9.11
C ARG A 62 4.47 -1.86 -8.74
N GLN A 63 5.60 -2.27 -9.29
CA GLN A 63 6.87 -1.55 -9.22
C GLN A 63 7.03 -0.66 -10.45
#